data_AF-A0AAI8N1D8-F1
#
_entry.id   AF-A0AAI8N1D8-F1
#
_cell.length_a   1.000
_cell.length_b   1.000
_cell.length_c   1.000
_cell.angle_alpha   90.00
_cell.angle_beta   90.00
_cell.angle_gamma   90.00
#
_symmetry.space_group_name_H-M   'P 1'
#
loop_
_entity.id
_entity.type
_entity.pdbx_description
1 polymer ?
#
loop_
_entity_poly.entity_id
_entity_poly.type
_entity_poly.pdbx_seq_one_letter_code
_entity_poly.pdbx_strand_id
1 'polypeptide(L)'
;MANQDLVFDISKAHLEQINQQLIIGRVGDGGLKAVTVSVISNGTPYDLTGKTVSFEGLKPDGTHIIDTNGGIVLNAQGGIFRYVFPYQAFAAMGEYEQAFFKVSRDSQTDTTLEFKIKVLENKVEMGINSASFISDFENLKTQLKQAYDDFLTLVKSDQEATQNIIEGTKTTIQSLQEQLNTLNTKIQNSDIVTTGQYENDMRTLNDQISQFNSVVDNLGKSVSADLGEMKQKIDTAIVNKMDTTPVVLADIHDIISTGVYWYNSTTQNLPPKLNGDNANGFIFAVFSDQDNGLVTLQGSDWHIEKYQGAYRNWVSKSPVLLFSGSAKAGDTIKLAADISNFSYFLFEVHFKTDYYHVSTQRPVPVDTVFYINNAGLKSNGKGMYQDEIRLKYTDGKTLVVTECLSLDTEKMEISNPEIYISSIKGVF
;
A
#
# COMPACT_ATOMS: atom_id res chain seq x y z
N MET A 1 -14.22 -33.31 -43.88
CA MET A 1 -13.48 -32.27 -44.62
C MET A 1 -13.07 -32.85 -45.95
N ALA A 2 -13.39 -32.18 -47.06
CA ALA A 2 -12.81 -32.54 -48.36
C ALA A 2 -11.41 -31.93 -48.39
N ASN A 3 -10.38 -32.76 -48.32
CA ASN A 3 -8.99 -32.35 -48.42
C ASN A 3 -8.46 -32.77 -49.79
N GLN A 4 -7.82 -31.85 -50.50
CA GLN A 4 -7.16 -32.14 -51.77
C GLN A 4 -5.65 -32.05 -51.58
N ASP A 5 -4.91 -32.87 -52.31
CA ASP A 5 -3.45 -32.87 -52.27
C ASP A 5 -2.91 -32.20 -53.52
N LEU A 6 -2.06 -31.19 -53.33
CA LEU A 6 -1.44 -30.39 -54.39
C LEU A 6 0.08 -30.54 -54.32
N VAL A 7 0.76 -30.45 -55.47
CA VAL A 7 2.21 -30.59 -55.57
C VAL A 7 2.80 -29.50 -56.46
N PHE A 8 3.61 -28.60 -55.89
CA PHE A 8 4.21 -27.49 -56.65
C PHE A 8 5.73 -27.64 -56.69
N ASP A 9 6.31 -27.51 -57.89
CA ASP A 9 7.75 -27.25 -58.02
C ASP A 9 7.98 -25.73 -57.98
N ILE A 10 8.58 -25.27 -56.90
CA ILE A 10 8.79 -23.85 -56.62
C ILE A 10 9.93 -23.26 -57.44
N SER A 11 10.79 -24.10 -58.04
CA SER A 11 11.94 -23.66 -58.84
C SER A 11 11.51 -22.98 -60.14
N LYS A 12 10.31 -23.33 -60.66
CA LYS A 12 9.79 -22.91 -61.96
C LYS A 12 10.73 -23.22 -63.14
N ALA A 13 11.76 -24.05 -62.93
CA ALA A 13 12.85 -24.28 -63.89
C ALA A 13 12.37 -25.03 -65.16
N HIS A 14 11.25 -25.74 -65.05
CA HIS A 14 10.58 -26.40 -66.15
C HIS A 14 9.10 -26.04 -66.05
N LEU A 15 8.56 -25.31 -67.02
CA LEU A 15 7.15 -24.89 -67.06
C LEU A 15 6.17 -26.06 -67.20
N GLU A 16 6.65 -27.31 -67.24
CA GLU A 16 5.85 -28.53 -67.19
C GLU A 16 5.58 -28.93 -65.74
N GLN A 17 4.74 -28.14 -65.06
CA GLN A 17 4.23 -28.52 -63.75
C GLN A 17 3.23 -29.67 -63.88
N ILE A 18 3.20 -30.57 -62.90
CA ILE A 18 2.10 -31.52 -62.74
C ILE A 18 0.77 -30.73 -62.72
N ASN A 19 -0.21 -31.16 -63.50
CA ASN A 19 -1.54 -30.56 -63.48
C ASN A 19 -2.12 -30.66 -62.07
N GLN A 20 -2.39 -29.51 -61.46
CA GLN A 20 -3.00 -29.44 -60.14
C GLN A 20 -4.49 -29.77 -60.21
N GLN A 21 -5.02 -30.36 -59.15
CA GLN A 21 -6.46 -30.52 -59.02
C GLN A 21 -7.12 -29.14 -58.96
N LEU A 22 -8.21 -28.96 -59.71
CA LEU A 22 -9.06 -27.77 -59.61
C LEU A 22 -9.69 -27.72 -58.21
N ILE A 23 -9.50 -26.61 -57.50
CA ILE A 23 -10.17 -26.37 -56.23
C ILE A 23 -11.58 -25.85 -56.53
N ILE A 24 -12.60 -26.56 -56.06
CA ILE A 24 -14.01 -26.18 -56.23
C ILE A 24 -14.64 -25.97 -54.86
N GLY A 25 -15.20 -24.78 -54.65
CA GLY A 25 -16.06 -24.48 -53.52
C GLY A 25 -17.35 -23.82 -53.97
N ARG A 26 -18.26 -23.58 -53.04
CA ARG A 26 -19.46 -22.77 -53.22
C ARG A 26 -19.39 -21.51 -52.38
N VAL A 27 -20.13 -20.46 -52.76
CA VAL A 27 -20.23 -19.27 -51.92
C VAL A 27 -20.61 -19.66 -50.47
N GLY A 28 -19.79 -19.30 -49.50
CA GLY A 28 -19.95 -19.66 -48.08
C GLY A 28 -19.16 -20.88 -47.59
N ASP A 29 -18.46 -21.62 -48.46
CA ASP A 29 -17.72 -22.84 -48.08
C ASP A 29 -16.45 -22.62 -47.24
N GLY A 30 -16.01 -21.37 -47.04
CA GLY A 30 -14.74 -21.09 -46.40
C GLY A 30 -14.72 -21.42 -44.90
N GLY A 31 -13.51 -21.59 -44.34
CA GLY A 31 -13.28 -22.06 -42.97
C GLY A 31 -13.21 -23.59 -42.82
N LEU A 32 -13.75 -24.36 -43.78
CA LEU A 32 -13.70 -25.84 -43.78
C LEU A 32 -13.07 -26.45 -45.03
N LYS A 33 -12.77 -25.64 -46.05
CA LYS A 33 -12.02 -26.07 -47.23
C LYS A 33 -10.53 -26.00 -46.94
N ALA A 34 -9.85 -27.14 -47.10
CA ALA A 34 -8.43 -27.25 -46.86
C ALA A 34 -7.73 -28.01 -48.00
N VAL A 35 -6.47 -27.68 -48.22
CA VAL A 35 -5.57 -28.40 -49.12
C VAL A 35 -4.30 -28.78 -48.38
N THR A 36 -3.77 -29.98 -48.64
CA THR A 36 -2.40 -30.34 -48.26
C THR A 36 -1.52 -30.08 -49.48
N VAL A 37 -0.43 -29.38 -49.28
CA VAL A 37 0.46 -28.96 -50.35
C VAL A 37 1.86 -29.50 -50.08
N SER A 38 2.42 -30.20 -51.07
CA SER A 38 3.81 -30.62 -51.10
C SER A 38 4.60 -29.70 -52.02
N VAL A 39 5.63 -29.06 -51.48
CA VAL A 39 6.52 -28.16 -52.22
C VAL A 39 7.83 -28.88 -52.48
N ILE A 40 8.21 -28.93 -53.76
CA ILE A 40 9.49 -29.45 -54.20
C ILE A 40 10.27 -28.33 -54.91
N SER A 41 11.58 -28.51 -55.03
CA SER A 41 12.45 -27.67 -55.84
C SER A 41 13.34 -28.58 -56.66
N ASN A 42 13.14 -28.59 -57.99
CA ASN A 42 13.88 -29.46 -58.92
C ASN A 42 13.86 -30.95 -58.50
N GLY A 43 12.66 -31.45 -58.17
CA GLY A 43 12.45 -32.86 -57.81
C GLY A 43 12.84 -33.26 -56.38
N THR A 44 13.36 -32.34 -55.56
CA THR A 44 13.70 -32.59 -54.14
C THR A 44 12.74 -31.85 -53.21
N PRO A 45 12.34 -32.38 -52.05
CA PRO A 45 11.54 -31.64 -51.07
C PRO A 45 12.14 -30.26 -50.73
N TYR A 46 11.31 -29.23 -50.74
CA TYR A 46 11.72 -27.86 -50.42
C TYR A 46 11.54 -27.61 -48.92
N ASP A 47 12.65 -27.43 -48.19
CA ASP A 47 12.61 -27.26 -46.73
C ASP A 47 11.94 -25.94 -46.30
N LEU A 48 10.85 -26.06 -45.55
CA LEU A 48 10.06 -24.96 -45.00
C LEU A 48 10.52 -24.51 -43.60
N THR A 49 11.62 -25.06 -43.06
CA THR A 49 12.11 -24.71 -41.73
C THR A 49 12.38 -23.21 -41.61
N GLY A 50 11.73 -22.55 -40.64
CA GLY A 50 11.83 -21.10 -40.45
C GLY A 50 11.29 -20.27 -41.61
N LYS A 51 10.32 -20.80 -42.38
CA LYS A 51 9.60 -20.07 -43.42
C LYS A 51 8.12 -19.98 -43.09
N THR A 52 7.48 -18.91 -43.53
CA THR A 52 6.03 -18.71 -43.42
C THR A 52 5.39 -18.99 -44.77
N VAL A 53 4.22 -19.65 -44.76
CA VAL A 53 3.45 -19.89 -45.98
C VAL A 53 2.17 -19.05 -45.93
N SER A 54 1.95 -18.25 -46.97
CA SER A 54 0.75 -17.45 -47.15
C SER A 54 0.05 -17.78 -48.45
N PHE A 55 -1.24 -17.47 -48.53
CA PHE A 55 -2.03 -17.55 -49.75
C PHE A 55 -2.30 -16.14 -50.26
N GLU A 56 -2.07 -15.94 -51.56
CA GLU A 56 -2.42 -14.71 -52.25
C GLU A 56 -3.34 -15.05 -53.43
N GLY A 57 -4.41 -14.27 -53.61
CA GLY A 57 -5.34 -14.48 -54.71
C GLY A 57 -6.18 -13.26 -55.07
N LEU A 58 -6.54 -13.18 -56.34
CA LEU A 58 -7.46 -12.19 -56.91
C LEU A 58 -8.76 -12.88 -57.30
N LYS A 59 -9.84 -12.50 -56.63
CA LYS A 59 -11.18 -13.02 -56.87
C LYS A 59 -11.77 -12.44 -58.16
N PRO A 60 -12.77 -13.12 -58.76
CA PRO A 60 -13.41 -12.69 -60.00
C PRO A 60 -14.16 -11.35 -59.95
N ASP A 61 -14.41 -10.82 -58.74
CA ASP A 61 -15.03 -9.50 -58.54
C ASP A 61 -14.01 -8.38 -58.31
N GLY A 62 -12.72 -8.67 -58.50
CA GLY A 62 -11.61 -7.72 -58.30
C GLY A 62 -11.17 -7.56 -56.85
N THR A 63 -11.74 -8.30 -55.89
CA THR A 63 -11.29 -8.24 -54.49
C THR A 63 -10.13 -9.19 -54.22
N HIS A 64 -9.20 -8.78 -53.36
CA HIS A 64 -7.95 -9.51 -53.12
C HIS A 64 -7.98 -10.27 -51.80
N ILE A 65 -7.19 -11.34 -51.70
CA ILE A 65 -6.92 -12.07 -50.46
C ILE A 65 -5.42 -12.15 -50.27
N ILE A 66 -4.97 -11.71 -49.11
CA ILE A 66 -3.62 -11.92 -48.60
C ILE A 66 -3.77 -12.52 -47.21
N ASP A 67 -3.56 -13.82 -47.11
CA ASP A 67 -3.74 -14.56 -45.86
C ASP A 67 -2.46 -15.25 -45.43
N THR A 68 -1.92 -14.77 -44.31
CA THR A 68 -0.73 -15.30 -43.63
C THR A 68 -1.05 -16.30 -42.52
N ASN A 69 -2.33 -16.44 -42.14
CA ASN A 69 -2.75 -17.21 -40.97
C ASN A 69 -3.24 -18.63 -41.31
N GLY A 70 -3.71 -18.86 -42.55
CA GLY A 70 -4.31 -20.14 -42.95
C GLY A 70 -3.32 -21.31 -43.13
N GLY A 71 -2.00 -21.05 -43.19
CA GLY A 71 -0.97 -22.04 -43.47
C GLY A 71 -0.41 -22.72 -42.21
N ILE A 72 -0.43 -24.06 -42.19
CA ILE A 72 0.09 -24.90 -41.10
C ILE A 72 1.13 -25.87 -41.69
N VAL A 73 2.41 -25.69 -41.34
CA VAL A 73 3.47 -26.60 -41.78
C VAL A 73 3.32 -27.95 -41.06
N LEU A 74 3.15 -29.02 -41.82
CA LEU A 74 2.97 -30.38 -41.30
C LEU A 74 4.29 -31.15 -41.23
N ASN A 75 5.16 -30.97 -42.23
CA ASN A 75 6.51 -31.52 -42.28
C ASN A 75 7.42 -30.51 -42.97
N ALA A 76 8.20 -29.76 -42.18
CA ALA A 76 9.03 -28.68 -42.68
C ALA A 76 10.12 -29.18 -43.64
N GLN A 77 10.92 -30.18 -43.24
CA GLN A 77 11.98 -30.75 -44.07
C GLN A 77 11.44 -31.44 -45.32
N GLY A 78 10.23 -32.01 -45.24
CA GLY A 78 9.54 -32.63 -46.36
C GLY A 78 8.80 -31.65 -47.29
N GLY A 79 8.78 -30.35 -46.97
CA GLY A 79 8.09 -29.36 -47.79
C GLY A 79 6.57 -29.46 -47.75
N ILE A 80 5.97 -29.99 -46.69
CA ILE A 80 4.53 -30.26 -46.62
C ILE A 80 3.85 -29.29 -45.66
N PHE A 81 2.82 -28.59 -46.15
CA PHE A 81 1.93 -27.77 -45.33
C PHE A 81 0.46 -28.06 -45.64
N ARG A 82 -0.42 -27.71 -44.72
CA ARG A 82 -1.86 -27.65 -44.94
C ARG A 82 -2.30 -26.20 -44.93
N TYR A 83 -3.12 -25.81 -45.89
CA TYR A 83 -3.74 -24.50 -45.92
C TYR A 83 -5.25 -24.64 -45.77
N VAL A 84 -5.82 -23.91 -44.81
CA VAL A 84 -7.27 -23.80 -44.62
C VAL A 84 -7.71 -22.45 -45.14
N PHE A 85 -8.56 -22.45 -46.16
CA PHE A 85 -9.03 -21.21 -46.77
C PHE A 85 -9.94 -20.43 -45.80
N PRO A 86 -9.74 -19.12 -45.64
CA PRO A 86 -10.65 -18.29 -44.84
C PRO A 86 -12.03 -18.20 -45.50
N TYR A 87 -13.04 -17.78 -44.73
CA TYR A 87 -14.40 -17.61 -45.23
C TYR A 87 -14.46 -16.73 -46.49
N GLN A 88 -13.67 -15.65 -46.49
CA GLN A 88 -13.58 -14.64 -47.54
C GLN A 88 -13.06 -15.19 -48.87
N ALA A 89 -12.38 -16.34 -48.87
CA ALA A 89 -11.91 -17.04 -50.07
C ALA A 89 -13.03 -17.61 -50.94
N PHE A 90 -14.21 -17.80 -50.37
CA PHE A 90 -15.38 -18.29 -51.10
C PHE A 90 -16.54 -17.30 -50.98
N ALA A 91 -16.27 -15.99 -51.00
CA ALA A 91 -17.31 -14.96 -50.93
C ALA A 91 -17.75 -14.44 -52.32
N ALA A 92 -16.92 -14.60 -53.36
CA ALA A 92 -17.22 -14.16 -54.73
C ALA A 92 -17.41 -15.36 -55.66
N MET A 93 -18.52 -15.40 -56.39
CA MET A 93 -18.78 -16.43 -57.40
C MET A 93 -17.91 -16.21 -58.64
N GLY A 94 -17.36 -17.30 -59.19
CA GLY A 94 -16.60 -17.29 -60.45
C GLY A 94 -15.27 -18.03 -60.35
N GLU A 95 -14.39 -17.83 -61.31
CA GLU A 95 -13.02 -18.34 -61.29
C GLU A 95 -12.07 -17.25 -60.78
N TYR A 96 -11.12 -17.62 -59.92
CA TYR A 96 -10.06 -16.71 -59.50
C TYR A 96 -9.24 -16.27 -60.72
N GLU A 97 -8.92 -14.98 -60.80
CA GLU A 97 -8.03 -14.45 -61.83
C GLU A 97 -6.59 -14.88 -61.58
N GLN A 98 -6.21 -14.97 -60.30
CA GLN A 98 -4.90 -15.42 -59.87
C GLN A 98 -4.99 -16.07 -58.49
N ALA A 99 -4.27 -17.16 -58.26
CA ALA A 99 -4.16 -17.81 -56.95
C ALA A 99 -2.84 -18.57 -56.86
N PHE A 100 -2.04 -18.29 -55.82
CA PHE A 100 -0.78 -18.97 -55.56
C PHE A 100 -0.44 -19.00 -54.07
N PHE A 101 0.46 -19.90 -53.70
CA PHE A 101 1.07 -19.88 -52.37
C PHE A 101 2.40 -19.16 -52.43
N LYS A 102 2.68 -18.41 -51.38
CA LYS A 102 3.92 -17.69 -51.18
C LYS A 102 4.63 -18.22 -49.96
N VAL A 103 5.92 -18.43 -50.08
CA VAL A 103 6.79 -18.88 -49.01
C VAL A 103 7.80 -17.78 -48.74
N SER A 104 7.80 -17.25 -47.51
CA SER A 104 8.65 -16.12 -47.14
C SER A 104 9.55 -16.47 -45.96
N ARG A 105 10.78 -15.93 -45.99
CA ARG A 105 11.72 -15.89 -44.87
C ARG A 105 12.33 -14.50 -44.84
N ASP A 106 12.06 -13.74 -43.79
CA ASP A 106 12.49 -12.35 -43.67
C ASP A 106 12.08 -11.52 -44.92
N SER A 107 13.05 -10.98 -45.66
CA SER A 107 12.83 -10.24 -46.91
C SER A 107 12.86 -11.11 -48.17
N GLN A 108 13.15 -12.41 -48.05
CA GLN A 108 13.20 -13.34 -49.17
C GLN A 108 11.83 -14.00 -49.38
N THR A 109 11.46 -14.16 -50.65
CA THR A 109 10.19 -14.75 -51.04
C THR A 109 10.38 -15.68 -52.24
N ASP A 110 9.78 -16.86 -52.15
CA ASP A 110 9.50 -17.75 -53.27
C ASP A 110 7.99 -17.93 -53.41
N THR A 111 7.52 -18.23 -54.63
CA THR A 111 6.09 -18.46 -54.91
C THR A 111 5.90 -19.75 -55.67
N THR A 112 4.77 -20.42 -55.45
CA THR A 112 4.32 -21.48 -56.34
C THR A 112 3.92 -20.90 -57.68
N LEU A 113 3.79 -21.77 -58.69
CA LEU A 113 2.99 -21.45 -59.86
C LEU A 113 1.51 -21.28 -59.47
N GLU A 114 0.76 -20.62 -60.35
CA GLU A 114 -0.66 -20.37 -60.15
C GLU A 114 -1.47 -21.66 -60.24
N PHE A 115 -2.53 -21.74 -59.44
CA PHE A 115 -3.52 -22.82 -59.51
C PHE A 115 -4.93 -22.27 -59.64
N LYS A 116 -5.86 -23.10 -60.10
CA LYS A 116 -7.23 -22.68 -60.38
C LYS A 116 -8.13 -22.92 -59.18
N ILE A 117 -8.93 -21.91 -58.86
CA ILE A 117 -10.01 -21.97 -57.89
C ILE A 117 -11.31 -21.54 -58.57
N LYS A 118 -12.37 -22.34 -58.43
CA LYS A 118 -13.71 -22.04 -58.92
C LYS A 118 -14.72 -22.02 -57.77
N VAL A 119 -15.43 -20.90 -57.64
CA VAL A 119 -16.47 -20.70 -56.64
C VAL A 119 -17.83 -20.75 -57.32
N LEU A 120 -18.63 -21.75 -56.97
CA LEU A 120 -19.98 -21.96 -57.46
C LEU A 120 -20.99 -21.09 -56.71
N GLU A 121 -22.09 -20.77 -57.38
CA GLU A 121 -23.22 -20.07 -56.78
C GLU A 121 -23.83 -20.83 -55.60
N ASN A 122 -24.17 -20.10 -54.54
CA ASN A 122 -25.07 -20.56 -53.48
C ASN A 122 -26.45 -19.92 -53.66
N LYS A 123 -27.44 -20.74 -54.05
CA LYS A 123 -28.82 -20.27 -54.28
C LYS A 123 -29.71 -20.34 -53.04
N VAL A 124 -29.17 -20.81 -51.92
CA VAL A 124 -29.93 -21.07 -50.68
C VAL A 124 -29.57 -20.04 -49.62
N GLU A 125 -28.28 -19.80 -49.42
CA GLU A 125 -27.77 -18.77 -48.50
C GLU A 125 -27.54 -17.47 -49.27
N MET A 126 -28.31 -16.43 -48.92
CA MET A 126 -28.24 -15.11 -49.54
C MET A 126 -27.44 -14.14 -48.65
N GLY A 127 -26.79 -13.14 -49.24
CA GLY A 127 -26.21 -12.00 -48.51
C GLY A 127 -24.73 -12.11 -48.13
N ILE A 128 -23.98 -13.03 -48.73
CA ILE A 128 -22.52 -13.13 -48.52
C ILE A 128 -21.84 -12.07 -49.39
N ASN A 129 -21.37 -10.98 -48.75
CA ASN A 129 -20.66 -9.91 -49.43
C ASN A 129 -19.17 -10.25 -49.54
N SER A 130 -18.62 -10.01 -50.72
CA SER A 130 -17.19 -10.14 -50.97
C SER A 130 -16.48 -8.82 -50.69
N ALA A 131 -15.39 -8.90 -49.93
CA ALA A 131 -14.50 -7.78 -49.63
C ALA A 131 -13.04 -8.25 -49.74
N SER A 132 -12.11 -7.31 -49.89
CA SER A 132 -10.68 -7.60 -49.77
C SER A 132 -10.37 -8.05 -48.33
N PHE A 133 -9.53 -9.06 -48.19
CA PHE A 133 -9.19 -9.67 -46.90
C PHE A 133 -7.69 -9.68 -46.69
N ILE A 134 -7.25 -9.06 -45.59
CA ILE A 134 -5.86 -9.10 -45.10
C ILE A 134 -5.91 -9.61 -43.67
N SER A 135 -5.30 -10.76 -43.42
CA SER A 135 -5.29 -11.43 -42.11
C SER A 135 -4.74 -10.56 -40.98
N ASP A 136 -3.67 -9.81 -41.23
CA ASP A 136 -3.06 -8.91 -40.24
C ASP A 136 -4.01 -7.77 -39.83
N PHE A 137 -4.81 -7.26 -40.77
CA PHE A 137 -5.80 -6.21 -40.50
C PHE A 137 -6.93 -6.70 -39.59
N GLU A 138 -7.45 -7.91 -39.83
CA GLU A 138 -8.51 -8.50 -38.98
C GLU A 138 -8.01 -8.80 -37.56
N ASN A 139 -6.74 -9.19 -37.42
CA ASN A 139 -6.11 -9.37 -36.11
C ASN A 139 -6.01 -8.04 -35.35
N LEU A 140 -5.56 -6.96 -36.00
CA LEU A 140 -5.49 -5.62 -35.41
C LEU A 140 -6.86 -5.12 -34.94
N LYS A 141 -7.90 -5.31 -35.77
CA LYS A 141 -9.28 -4.95 -35.42
C LYS A 141 -9.77 -5.70 -34.17
N THR A 142 -9.42 -6.98 -34.05
CA THR A 142 -9.78 -7.81 -32.89
C THR A 142 -9.04 -7.34 -31.64
N GLN A 143 -7.75 -7.03 -31.73
CA GLN A 143 -6.96 -6.51 -30.61
C GLN A 143 -7.48 -5.16 -30.12
N LEU A 144 -7.85 -4.26 -31.03
CA LEU A 144 -8.44 -2.96 -30.68
C LEU A 144 -9.77 -3.14 -29.93
N LYS A 145 -10.63 -4.06 -30.39
CA LYS A 145 -11.90 -4.34 -29.73
C LYS A 145 -11.68 -4.88 -28.31
N GLN A 146 -10.73 -5.80 -28.12
CA GLN A 146 -10.42 -6.33 -26.79
C GLN A 146 -9.91 -5.23 -25.85
N ALA A 147 -8.99 -4.38 -26.32
CA ALA A 147 -8.50 -3.26 -25.51
C ALA A 147 -9.61 -2.29 -25.09
N TYR A 148 -10.60 -2.08 -25.97
CA TYR A 148 -11.81 -1.29 -25.67
C TYR A 148 -12.70 -1.95 -24.60
N ASP A 149 -12.96 -3.26 -24.72
CA ASP A 149 -13.80 -4.00 -23.77
C ASP A 149 -13.16 -4.09 -22.36
N ASP A 150 -11.82 -4.25 -22.31
CA ASP A 150 -11.04 -4.24 -21.07
C ASP A 150 -11.11 -2.86 -20.40
N PHE A 151 -11.00 -1.79 -21.18
CA PHE A 151 -11.18 -0.42 -20.70
C PHE A 151 -12.60 -0.15 -20.17
N LEU A 152 -13.64 -0.63 -20.87
CA LEU A 152 -15.03 -0.44 -20.43
C LEU A 152 -15.31 -1.18 -19.10
N THR A 153 -14.63 -2.30 -18.87
CA THR A 153 -14.68 -3.05 -17.61
C THR A 153 -13.95 -2.29 -16.49
N LEU A 154 -12.83 -1.63 -16.82
CA LEU A 154 -11.99 -0.84 -15.92
C LEU A 154 -12.71 0.38 -15.33
N VAL A 155 -13.51 1.10 -16.13
CA VAL A 155 -14.30 2.28 -15.67
C VAL A 155 -15.35 1.90 -14.60
N LYS A 156 -15.65 0.61 -14.43
CA LYS A 156 -16.64 0.12 -13.48
C LYS A 156 -16.06 -0.32 -12.12
N SER A 157 -14.74 -0.33 -11.89
CA SER A 157 -14.15 -0.78 -10.61
C SER A 157 -12.96 0.05 -10.10
N ASP A 158 -13.14 0.61 -8.90
CA ASP A 158 -12.22 1.13 -7.85
C ASP A 158 -10.84 1.78 -8.14
N GLN A 159 -10.56 2.86 -7.39
CA GLN A 159 -9.64 3.99 -7.70
C GLN A 159 -8.11 3.76 -7.64
N GLU A 160 -7.57 2.77 -6.94
CA GLU A 160 -6.11 2.68 -6.72
C GLU A 160 -5.36 1.81 -7.76
N ALA A 161 -6.06 0.95 -8.49
CA ALA A 161 -5.47 0.19 -9.60
C ALA A 161 -5.35 1.02 -10.90
N THR A 162 -5.96 2.20 -10.92
CA THR A 162 -6.26 2.96 -12.14
C THR A 162 -5.03 3.53 -12.85
N GLN A 163 -4.00 4.03 -12.14
CA GLN A 163 -2.84 4.68 -12.79
C GLN A 163 -1.89 3.73 -13.53
N ASN A 164 -1.49 2.63 -12.89
CA ASN A 164 -0.57 1.66 -13.51
C ASN A 164 -1.21 0.97 -14.71
N ILE A 165 -2.53 0.74 -14.64
CA ILE A 165 -3.28 0.15 -15.74
C ILE A 165 -3.48 1.18 -16.86
N ILE A 166 -3.77 2.46 -16.56
CA ILE A 166 -3.83 3.54 -17.57
C ILE A 166 -2.51 3.61 -18.36
N GLU A 167 -1.37 3.59 -17.69
CA GLU A 167 -0.08 3.69 -18.39
C GLU A 167 0.24 2.43 -19.22
N GLY A 168 -0.16 1.25 -18.72
CA GLY A 168 -0.08 -0.01 -19.46
C GLY A 168 -0.94 0.00 -20.73
N THR A 169 -2.21 0.40 -20.62
CA THR A 169 -3.14 0.52 -21.75
C THR A 169 -2.68 1.56 -22.76
N LYS A 170 -2.17 2.70 -22.29
CA LYS A 170 -1.58 3.75 -23.14
C LYS A 170 -0.40 3.20 -23.96
N THR A 171 0.46 2.39 -23.35
CA THR A 171 1.57 1.73 -24.04
C THR A 171 1.09 0.77 -25.13
N THR A 172 0.07 -0.05 -24.83
CA THR A 172 -0.54 -0.95 -25.82
C THR A 172 -1.13 -0.18 -27.00
N ILE A 173 -1.81 0.94 -26.74
CA ILE A 173 -2.42 1.78 -27.78
C ILE A 173 -1.35 2.42 -28.67
N GLN A 174 -0.29 2.96 -28.08
CA GLN A 174 0.83 3.51 -28.84
C GLN A 174 1.44 2.45 -29.78
N SER A 175 1.62 1.22 -29.29
CA SER A 175 2.11 0.11 -30.11
C SER A 175 1.15 -0.26 -31.25
N LEU A 176 -0.16 -0.30 -31.00
CA LEU A 176 -1.16 -0.57 -32.04
C LEU A 176 -1.18 0.54 -33.10
N GLN A 177 -1.02 1.80 -32.69
CA GLN A 177 -0.96 2.95 -33.59
C GLN A 177 0.28 2.88 -34.51
N GLU A 178 1.44 2.48 -33.98
CA GLU A 178 2.65 2.27 -34.77
C GLU A 178 2.50 1.13 -35.79
N GLN A 179 1.88 0.01 -35.38
CA GLN A 179 1.62 -1.12 -36.27
C GLN A 179 0.65 -0.74 -37.40
N LEU A 180 -0.39 0.04 -37.08
CA LEU A 180 -1.36 0.53 -38.06
C LEU A 180 -0.72 1.50 -39.07
N ASN A 181 0.12 2.43 -38.61
CA ASN A 181 0.89 3.31 -39.48
C ASN A 181 1.84 2.52 -40.40
N THR A 182 2.44 1.45 -39.87
CA THR A 182 3.28 0.53 -40.65
C THR A 182 2.48 -0.20 -41.72
N LEU A 183 1.29 -0.71 -41.38
CA LEU A 183 0.40 -1.38 -42.33
C LEU A 183 -0.08 -0.41 -43.42
N ASN A 184 -0.46 0.80 -43.04
CA ASN A 184 -0.86 1.86 -43.97
C ASN A 184 0.28 2.18 -44.96
N THR A 185 1.51 2.31 -44.46
CA THR A 185 2.70 2.53 -45.30
C THR A 185 2.96 1.35 -46.24
N LYS A 186 2.84 0.11 -45.77
CA LYS A 186 3.01 -1.10 -46.60
C LYS A 186 1.96 -1.19 -47.72
N ILE A 187 0.73 -0.79 -47.45
CA ILE A 187 -0.36 -0.78 -48.43
C ILE A 187 -0.13 0.31 -49.47
N GLN A 188 0.22 1.52 -49.04
CA GLN A 188 0.59 2.63 -49.94
C GLN A 188 1.78 2.29 -50.84
N ASN A 189 2.78 1.55 -50.32
CA ASN A 189 3.98 1.20 -51.08
C ASN A 189 3.81 0.00 -52.02
N SER A 190 2.77 -0.84 -51.83
CA SER A 190 2.61 -2.10 -52.57
C SER A 190 1.52 -2.04 -53.66
N ASP A 191 0.68 -1.01 -53.73
CA ASP A 191 -0.40 -0.87 -54.74
C ASP A 191 -1.42 -2.04 -54.83
N ILE A 192 -1.54 -2.89 -53.79
CA ILE A 192 -2.32 -4.15 -53.84
C ILE A 192 -3.76 -4.00 -53.31
N VAL A 193 -4.18 -2.82 -52.81
CA VAL A 193 -5.56 -2.59 -52.34
C VAL A 193 -6.00 -1.16 -52.66
N THR A 194 -6.87 -0.99 -53.66
CA THR A 194 -7.44 0.31 -54.06
C THR A 194 -8.97 0.34 -53.92
N THR A 195 -9.51 -0.09 -52.78
CA THR A 195 -10.94 0.10 -52.50
C THR A 195 -11.13 1.18 -51.43
N GLY A 196 -11.92 2.21 -51.76
CA GLY A 196 -12.23 3.31 -50.84
C GLY A 196 -12.92 2.86 -49.55
N GLN A 197 -13.48 1.64 -49.50
CA GLN A 197 -13.99 1.05 -48.25
C GLN A 197 -12.86 0.74 -47.26
N TYR A 198 -11.74 0.18 -47.73
CA TYR A 198 -10.57 -0.07 -46.90
C TYR A 198 -9.97 1.23 -46.36
N GLU A 199 -9.85 2.26 -47.21
CA GLU A 199 -9.40 3.59 -46.81
C GLU A 199 -10.36 4.24 -45.80
N ASN A 200 -11.67 4.09 -45.99
CA ASN A 200 -12.68 4.58 -45.06
C ASN A 200 -12.64 3.85 -43.72
N ASP A 201 -12.45 2.54 -43.70
CA ASP A 201 -12.34 1.74 -42.48
C ASP A 201 -11.04 2.09 -41.74
N MET A 202 -9.94 2.30 -42.47
CA MET A 202 -8.67 2.76 -41.90
C MET A 202 -8.79 4.16 -41.28
N ARG A 203 -9.47 5.07 -41.98
CA ARG A 203 -9.78 6.40 -41.45
C ARG A 203 -10.67 6.32 -40.21
N THR A 204 -11.71 5.48 -40.25
CA THR A 204 -12.62 5.28 -39.12
C THR A 204 -11.87 4.75 -37.90
N LEU A 205 -10.96 3.80 -38.08
CA LEU A 205 -10.09 3.28 -37.02
C LEU A 205 -9.17 4.37 -36.45
N ASN A 206 -8.53 5.17 -37.30
CA ASN A 206 -7.70 6.30 -36.87
C ASN A 206 -8.50 7.34 -36.07
N ASP A 207 -9.71 7.65 -36.50
CA ASP A 207 -10.60 8.58 -35.83
C ASP A 207 -11.05 8.02 -34.47
N GLN A 208 -11.41 6.74 -34.40
CA GLN A 208 -11.76 6.06 -33.14
C GLN A 208 -10.59 6.04 -32.15
N ILE A 209 -9.37 5.75 -32.61
CA ILE A 209 -8.16 5.80 -31.78
C ILE A 209 -7.91 7.22 -31.26
N SER A 210 -8.06 8.23 -32.11
CA SER A 210 -7.84 9.64 -31.72
C SER A 210 -8.87 10.12 -30.68
N GLN A 211 -10.14 9.75 -30.87
CA GLN A 211 -11.19 10.01 -29.88
C GLN A 211 -10.91 9.30 -28.56
N PHE A 212 -10.47 8.05 -28.63
CA PHE A 212 -10.14 7.26 -27.44
C PHE A 212 -8.95 7.87 -26.67
N ASN A 213 -7.87 8.25 -27.36
CA ASN A 213 -6.73 8.95 -26.75
C ASN A 213 -7.16 10.22 -26.02
N SER A 214 -8.06 11.00 -26.62
CA SER A 214 -8.59 12.22 -26.02
C SER A 214 -9.39 11.94 -24.74
N VAL A 215 -10.17 10.85 -24.71
CA VAL A 215 -10.92 10.43 -23.52
C VAL A 215 -9.98 9.99 -22.40
N VAL A 216 -8.97 9.17 -22.72
CA VAL A 216 -7.96 8.71 -21.75
C VAL A 216 -7.20 9.89 -21.13
N ASP A 217 -6.77 10.85 -21.95
CA ASP A 217 -6.10 12.06 -21.46
C ASP A 217 -6.99 12.89 -20.52
N ASN A 218 -8.27 13.01 -20.85
CA ASN A 218 -9.23 13.74 -20.03
C ASN A 218 -9.50 13.03 -18.69
N LEU A 219 -9.60 11.69 -18.69
CA LEU A 219 -9.70 10.90 -17.46
C LEU A 219 -8.47 11.06 -16.58
N GLY A 220 -7.27 10.97 -17.15
CA GLY A 220 -6.01 11.16 -16.40
C GLY A 220 -5.94 12.55 -15.74
N LYS A 221 -6.40 13.59 -16.43
CA LYS A 221 -6.51 14.95 -15.89
C LYS A 221 -7.54 15.05 -14.75
N SER A 222 -8.73 14.45 -14.91
CA SER A 222 -9.77 14.46 -13.89
C SER A 222 -9.33 13.76 -12.61
N VAL A 223 -8.77 12.56 -12.72
CA VAL A 223 -8.26 11.80 -11.56
C VAL A 223 -7.16 12.57 -10.83
N SER A 224 -6.26 13.22 -11.58
CA SER A 224 -5.21 14.05 -10.98
C SER A 224 -5.78 15.27 -10.24
N ALA A 225 -6.83 15.89 -10.77
CA ALA A 225 -7.53 16.99 -10.11
C ALA A 225 -8.24 16.53 -8.83
N ASP A 226 -8.96 15.41 -8.88
CA ASP A 226 -9.66 14.83 -7.72
C ASP A 226 -8.69 14.45 -6.61
N LEU A 227 -7.55 13.83 -6.94
CA LEU A 227 -6.47 13.54 -5.99
C LEU A 227 -5.88 14.81 -5.38
N GLY A 228 -5.69 15.86 -6.20
CA GLY A 228 -5.25 17.17 -5.73
C GLY A 228 -6.23 17.79 -4.74
N GLU A 229 -7.53 17.71 -5.04
CA GLU A 229 -8.59 18.22 -4.16
C GLU A 229 -8.68 17.40 -2.87
N MET A 230 -8.58 16.07 -2.94
CA MET A 230 -8.53 15.20 -1.76
C MET A 230 -7.32 15.52 -0.89
N LYS A 231 -6.13 15.67 -1.49
CA LYS A 231 -4.92 16.06 -0.77
C LYS A 231 -5.09 17.40 -0.06
N GLN A 232 -5.67 18.39 -0.74
CA GLN A 232 -5.93 19.70 -0.16
C GLN A 232 -6.93 19.61 1.01
N LYS A 233 -8.00 18.82 0.87
CA LYS A 233 -8.97 18.56 1.96
C LYS A 233 -8.31 17.88 3.16
N ILE A 234 -7.42 16.91 2.93
CA ILE A 234 -6.65 16.24 3.99
C ILE A 234 -5.68 17.22 4.67
N ASP A 235 -4.88 17.96 3.91
CA ASP A 235 -3.91 18.93 4.43
C ASP A 235 -4.65 20.01 5.26
N THR A 236 -5.80 20.50 4.78
CA THR A 236 -6.66 21.45 5.50
C THR A 236 -7.24 20.84 6.78
N ALA A 237 -7.70 19.58 6.74
CA ALA A 237 -8.22 18.89 7.92
C ALA A 237 -7.14 18.64 8.98
N ILE A 238 -5.90 18.40 8.57
CA ILE A 238 -4.74 18.27 9.48
C ILE A 238 -4.42 19.62 10.11
N VAL A 239 -4.29 20.69 9.31
CA VAL A 239 -3.99 22.04 9.80
C VAL A 239 -5.07 22.57 10.74
N ASN A 240 -6.34 22.39 10.41
CA ASN A 240 -7.46 22.82 11.27
C ASN A 240 -7.60 22.00 12.56
N LYS A 241 -7.00 20.80 12.65
CA LYS A 241 -6.96 19.98 13.87
C LYS A 241 -5.66 20.15 14.66
N MET A 242 -4.61 20.70 14.04
CA MET A 242 -3.39 21.13 14.72
C MET A 242 -3.54 22.60 15.15
N ASP A 243 -4.47 22.85 16.08
CA ASP A 243 -4.42 24.08 16.85
C ASP A 243 -3.12 24.06 17.66
N THR A 244 -2.22 25.00 17.40
CA THR A 244 -0.88 25.06 17.99
C THR A 244 -0.90 25.43 19.47
N THR A 245 -2.08 25.74 20.01
CA THR A 245 -2.30 25.97 21.44
C THR A 245 -2.93 24.72 22.06
N PRO A 246 -2.23 24.00 22.95
CA PRO A 246 -2.82 22.86 23.64
C PRO A 246 -4.07 23.30 24.40
N VAL A 247 -5.22 22.65 24.16
CA VAL A 247 -6.40 22.83 24.99
C VAL A 247 -6.04 22.35 26.39
N VAL A 248 -6.00 23.29 27.34
CA VAL A 248 -5.67 22.99 28.74
C VAL A 248 -6.84 22.24 29.36
N LEU A 249 -6.57 21.04 29.85
CA LEU A 249 -7.54 20.25 30.60
C LEU A 249 -7.96 21.00 31.86
N ALA A 250 -9.28 21.12 32.08
CA ALA A 250 -9.82 21.80 33.25
C ALA A 250 -9.65 20.98 34.53
N ASP A 251 -9.94 19.68 34.48
CA ASP A 251 -9.85 18.76 35.61
C ASP A 251 -9.34 17.39 35.14
N ILE A 252 -8.44 16.77 35.91
CA ILE A 252 -8.00 15.38 35.69
C ILE A 252 -9.19 14.41 35.66
N HIS A 253 -10.23 14.67 36.44
CA HIS A 253 -11.40 13.81 36.54
C HIS A 253 -12.34 13.87 35.33
N ASP A 254 -12.15 14.83 34.42
CA ASP A 254 -12.88 14.92 33.15
C ASP A 254 -12.40 13.89 32.10
N ILE A 255 -11.29 13.21 32.37
CA ILE A 255 -10.75 12.19 31.47
C ILE A 255 -11.61 10.92 31.54
N ILE A 256 -12.26 10.59 30.44
CA ILE A 256 -13.15 9.41 30.33
C ILE A 256 -12.76 8.47 29.18
N SER A 257 -11.63 8.71 28.52
CA SER A 257 -11.21 7.92 27.36
C SER A 257 -9.70 7.89 27.20
N THR A 258 -9.20 6.92 26.44
CA THR A 258 -7.79 6.86 26.04
C THR A 258 -7.41 8.06 25.20
N GLY A 259 -6.27 8.69 25.51
CA GLY A 259 -5.83 9.88 24.78
C GLY A 259 -4.60 10.56 25.38
N VAL A 260 -4.17 11.61 24.68
CA VAL A 260 -3.13 12.54 25.15
C VAL A 260 -3.79 13.86 25.47
N TYR A 261 -3.57 14.35 26.69
CA TYR A 261 -4.12 15.61 27.18
C TYR A 261 -2.97 16.53 27.62
N TRP A 262 -3.25 17.82 27.78
CA TRP A 262 -2.29 18.81 28.29
C TRP A 262 -2.79 19.42 29.59
N TYR A 263 -1.93 19.52 30.60
CA TYR A 263 -2.24 20.17 31.88
C TYR A 263 -1.28 21.33 32.16
N ASN A 264 -1.72 22.21 33.04
CA ASN A 264 -0.88 23.24 33.64
C ASN A 264 -1.32 23.49 35.10
N SER A 265 -0.79 24.54 35.72
CA SER A 265 -1.12 24.92 37.10
C SER A 265 -2.60 25.29 37.35
N THR A 266 -3.42 25.48 36.32
CA THR A 266 -4.86 25.75 36.46
C THR A 266 -5.71 24.48 36.45
N THR A 267 -5.15 23.34 36.05
CA THR A 267 -5.85 22.04 36.03
C THR A 267 -6.15 21.58 37.46
N GLN A 268 -7.38 21.16 37.71
CA GLN A 268 -7.83 20.66 39.01
C GLN A 268 -7.44 19.19 39.22
N ASN A 269 -7.40 18.75 40.48
CA ASN A 269 -7.08 17.37 40.89
C ASN A 269 -5.71 16.86 40.42
N LEU A 270 -4.73 17.76 40.29
CA LEU A 270 -3.32 17.40 40.07
C LEU A 270 -2.72 16.65 41.27
N PRO A 271 -1.58 15.95 41.09
CA PRO A 271 -0.91 15.27 42.18
C PRO A 271 -0.57 16.18 43.36
N PRO A 272 -0.46 15.63 44.59
CA PRO A 272 -0.17 16.41 45.79
C PRO A 272 1.10 17.27 45.73
N LYS A 273 2.07 16.88 44.89
CA LYS A 273 3.28 17.65 44.64
C LYS A 273 3.81 17.43 43.22
N LEU A 274 3.98 18.52 42.49
CA LEU A 274 4.76 18.57 41.25
C LEU A 274 6.08 19.34 41.49
N ASN A 275 7.10 18.98 40.72
CA ASN A 275 8.38 19.68 40.67
C ASN A 275 8.34 20.70 39.52
N GLY A 276 9.32 21.61 39.46
CA GLY A 276 9.37 22.66 38.42
C GLY A 276 9.32 22.10 36.99
N ASP A 277 10.02 20.99 36.75
CA ASP A 277 10.13 20.34 35.43
C ASP A 277 8.83 19.68 34.96
N ASN A 278 7.85 19.49 35.85
CA ASN A 278 6.54 18.93 35.54
C ASN A 278 5.39 19.78 36.10
N ALA A 279 5.59 21.11 36.17
CA ALA A 279 4.54 22.06 36.53
C ALA A 279 3.43 22.17 35.45
N ASN A 280 3.76 21.79 34.21
CA ASN A 280 2.85 21.63 33.08
C ASN A 280 3.39 20.52 32.17
N GLY A 281 2.53 19.95 31.32
CA GLY A 281 2.97 18.91 30.41
C GLY A 281 1.85 18.05 29.86
N PHE A 282 2.25 16.88 29.34
CA PHE A 282 1.32 15.91 28.78
C PHE A 282 0.83 14.91 29.83
N ILE A 283 -0.43 14.51 29.68
CA ILE A 283 -1.05 13.38 30.36
C ILE A 283 -1.28 12.28 29.33
N PHE A 284 -0.91 11.07 29.69
CA PHE A 284 -1.28 9.87 28.95
C PHE A 284 -2.35 9.11 29.73
N ALA A 285 -3.53 8.98 29.10
CA ALA A 285 -4.66 8.26 29.64
C ALA A 285 -4.87 6.97 28.85
N VAL A 286 -5.01 5.85 29.55
CA VAL A 286 -5.33 4.55 28.96
C VAL A 286 -6.56 3.99 29.67
N PHE A 287 -7.68 3.97 28.97
CA PHE A 287 -8.98 3.57 29.49
C PHE A 287 -9.48 2.33 28.74
N SER A 288 -9.98 1.36 29.50
CA SER A 288 -10.67 0.20 28.97
C SER A 288 -12.15 0.49 28.67
N ASP A 289 -12.75 1.36 29.48
CA ASP A 289 -14.07 1.96 29.31
C ASP A 289 -14.08 3.31 30.06
N GLN A 290 -15.22 4.02 30.08
CA GLN A 290 -15.33 5.35 30.70
C GLN A 290 -15.12 5.38 32.24
N ASP A 291 -15.20 4.22 32.90
CA ASP A 291 -15.21 4.05 34.35
C ASP A 291 -13.93 3.36 34.87
N ASN A 292 -13.13 2.78 33.98
CA ASN A 292 -11.93 2.00 34.29
C ASN A 292 -10.74 2.40 33.41
N GLY A 293 -9.74 3.05 34.01
CA GLY A 293 -8.55 3.52 33.31
C GLY A 293 -7.41 3.98 34.21
N LEU A 294 -6.25 4.20 33.61
CA LEU A 294 -5.05 4.72 34.23
C LEU A 294 -4.68 6.06 33.60
N VAL A 295 -4.40 7.05 34.43
CA VAL A 295 -3.93 8.37 34.03
C VAL A 295 -2.52 8.55 34.56
N THR A 296 -1.58 8.93 33.68
CA THR A 296 -0.17 9.16 34.03
C THR A 296 0.27 10.54 33.54
N LEU A 297 0.96 11.31 34.40
CA LEU A 297 1.60 12.57 33.97
C LEU A 297 2.97 12.25 33.40
N GLN A 298 3.17 12.51 32.10
CA GLN A 298 4.41 12.19 31.41
C GLN A 298 5.58 13.00 31.98
N GLY A 299 6.74 12.36 32.15
CA GLY A 299 7.92 12.99 32.75
C GLY A 299 7.81 13.17 34.27
N SER A 300 6.73 12.68 34.87
CA SER A 300 6.59 12.54 36.32
C SER A 300 6.50 11.07 36.71
N ASP A 301 6.64 10.78 37.99
CA ASP A 301 6.40 9.45 38.56
C ASP A 301 4.94 9.22 38.96
N TRP A 302 4.06 10.19 38.70
CA TRP A 302 2.68 10.22 39.17
C TRP A 302 1.72 9.51 38.24
N HIS A 303 0.87 8.69 38.84
CA HIS A 303 -0.26 8.04 38.19
C HIS A 303 -1.46 7.97 39.14
N ILE A 304 -2.66 7.96 38.57
CA ILE A 304 -3.92 7.81 39.27
C ILE A 304 -4.80 6.84 38.50
N GLU A 305 -5.46 5.95 39.22
CA GLU A 305 -6.37 4.96 38.65
C GLU A 305 -7.81 5.43 38.82
N LYS A 306 -8.60 5.34 37.76
CA LYS A 306 -10.07 5.36 37.82
C LYS A 306 -10.54 3.92 37.80
N TYR A 307 -11.29 3.51 38.82
CA TYR A 307 -11.81 2.15 38.95
C TYR A 307 -13.27 2.21 39.37
N GLN A 308 -14.15 1.54 38.62
CA GLN A 308 -15.60 1.53 38.87
C GLN A 308 -16.20 2.95 39.01
N GLY A 309 -15.75 3.86 38.15
CA GLY A 309 -16.27 5.23 38.06
C GLY A 309 -15.65 6.22 39.04
N ALA A 310 -14.86 5.76 40.01
CA ALA A 310 -14.22 6.60 41.02
C ALA A 310 -12.70 6.69 40.80
N TYR A 311 -12.16 7.91 40.90
CA TYR A 311 -10.71 8.11 40.97
C TYR A 311 -10.19 7.75 42.35
N ARG A 312 -9.08 7.02 42.38
CA ARG A 312 -8.33 6.68 43.60
C ARG A 312 -7.39 7.83 43.97
N ASN A 313 -6.51 7.61 44.95
CA ASN A 313 -5.47 8.58 45.27
C ASN A 313 -4.36 8.55 44.22
N TRP A 314 -3.71 9.69 44.00
CA TRP A 314 -2.45 9.76 43.29
C TRP A 314 -1.40 8.88 43.95
N VAL A 315 -0.63 8.16 43.13
CA VAL A 315 0.49 7.33 43.56
C VAL A 315 1.72 7.75 42.76
N SER A 316 2.86 7.86 43.45
CA SER A 316 4.16 8.09 42.84
C SER A 316 4.99 6.82 42.89
N LYS A 317 5.69 6.49 41.80
CA LYS A 317 6.67 5.37 41.77
C LYS A 317 7.89 5.62 42.66
N SER A 318 8.21 6.88 42.92
CA SER A 318 9.34 7.31 43.75
C SER A 318 8.88 8.02 45.02
N PRO A 319 9.61 7.90 46.15
CA PRO A 319 9.34 8.70 47.34
C PRO A 319 9.32 10.20 47.05
N VAL A 320 8.28 10.89 47.51
CA VAL A 320 8.05 12.30 47.24
C VAL A 320 8.76 13.15 48.29
N LEU A 321 9.76 13.93 47.89
CA LEU A 321 10.46 14.84 48.79
C LEU A 321 9.48 15.85 49.40
N LEU A 322 9.36 15.92 50.71
CA LEU A 322 8.50 16.87 51.44
C LEU A 322 9.30 17.98 52.10
N PHE A 323 10.51 17.66 52.52
CA PHE A 323 11.45 18.60 53.14
C PHE A 323 12.89 18.19 52.82
N SER A 324 13.77 19.19 52.66
CA SER A 324 15.22 19.04 52.63
C SER A 324 15.83 20.25 53.33
N GLY A 325 16.78 20.03 54.25
CA GLY A 325 17.36 21.12 55.03
C GLY A 325 18.21 20.63 56.21
N SER A 326 18.26 21.40 57.29
CA SER A 326 18.90 21.00 58.56
C SER A 326 18.04 21.48 59.72
N ALA A 327 16.92 20.77 59.95
CA ALA A 327 15.96 21.14 61.00
C ALA A 327 16.38 20.55 62.35
N LYS A 328 16.61 21.43 63.33
CA LYS A 328 17.07 21.14 64.70
C LYS A 328 15.95 21.35 65.72
N ALA A 329 16.21 21.03 66.99
CA ALA A 329 15.27 21.28 68.08
C ALA A 329 14.78 22.74 68.09
N GLY A 330 13.46 22.93 68.16
CA GLY A 330 12.77 24.21 68.07
C GLY A 330 12.31 24.61 66.67
N ASP A 331 12.82 23.97 65.61
CA ASP A 331 12.48 24.34 64.24
C ASP A 331 11.08 23.87 63.83
N THR A 332 10.47 24.68 62.96
CA THR A 332 9.19 24.36 62.30
C THR A 332 9.45 24.08 60.81
N ILE A 333 9.07 22.90 60.37
CA ILE A 333 9.19 22.43 58.99
C ILE A 333 7.85 22.60 58.28
N LYS A 334 7.87 23.28 57.13
CA LYS A 334 6.75 23.30 56.18
C LYS A 334 6.93 22.20 55.14
N LEU A 335 6.02 21.24 55.16
CA LEU A 335 6.00 20.10 54.23
C LEU A 335 5.40 20.53 52.90
N ALA A 336 6.00 20.05 51.81
CA ALA A 336 5.57 20.40 50.46
C ALA A 336 4.20 19.81 50.05
N ALA A 337 3.68 18.83 50.78
CA ALA A 337 2.36 18.23 50.57
C ALA A 337 1.75 17.79 51.90
N ASP A 338 0.43 17.61 51.94
CA ASP A 338 -0.27 17.18 53.15
C ASP A 338 0.07 15.74 53.51
N ILE A 339 0.28 15.47 54.80
CA ILE A 339 0.62 14.15 55.33
C ILE A 339 -0.46 13.10 55.04
N SER A 340 -1.72 13.51 54.87
CA SER A 340 -2.83 12.58 54.60
C SER A 340 -2.71 11.88 53.24
N ASN A 341 -1.86 12.38 52.34
CA ASN A 341 -1.65 11.78 51.04
C ASN A 341 -0.75 10.54 51.09
N PHE A 342 -0.01 10.32 52.18
CA PHE A 342 1.06 9.32 52.23
C PHE A 342 0.76 8.22 53.26
N SER A 343 1.10 6.98 52.92
CA SER A 343 0.98 5.81 53.79
C SER A 343 2.06 5.77 54.88
N TYR A 344 3.27 6.26 54.57
CA TYR A 344 4.39 6.39 55.52
C TYR A 344 5.40 7.44 55.05
N PHE A 345 6.30 7.80 55.96
CA PHE A 345 7.38 8.77 55.74
C PHE A 345 8.75 8.15 55.96
N LEU A 346 9.72 8.58 55.16
CA LEU A 346 11.14 8.34 55.37
C LEU A 346 11.75 9.61 55.94
N PHE A 347 12.30 9.50 57.14
CA PHE A 347 13.05 10.55 57.81
C PHE A 347 14.54 10.26 57.69
N GLU A 348 15.26 11.15 57.03
CA GLU A 348 16.72 11.13 57.02
C GLU A 348 17.21 12.01 58.17
N VAL A 349 17.86 11.40 59.16
CA VAL A 349 18.24 12.03 60.43
C VAL A 349 19.73 11.85 60.65
N HIS A 350 20.40 12.92 61.07
CA HIS A 350 21.78 12.89 61.51
C HIS A 350 21.81 12.85 63.03
N PHE A 351 22.08 11.67 63.59
CA PHE A 351 22.23 11.50 65.03
C PHE A 351 23.66 11.83 65.46
N LYS A 352 23.83 12.17 66.74
CA LYS A 352 25.16 12.41 67.34
C LYS A 352 25.98 11.12 67.39
N THR A 353 25.32 10.01 67.70
CA THR A 353 25.91 8.68 67.91
C THR A 353 25.92 7.81 66.65
N ASP A 354 25.09 8.15 65.67
CA ASP A 354 24.97 7.45 64.39
C ASP A 354 24.85 8.49 63.27
N TYR A 355 25.96 8.78 62.60
CA TYR A 355 26.13 9.99 61.76
C TYR A 355 25.01 10.19 60.73
N TYR A 356 24.38 9.11 60.24
CA TYR A 356 23.24 9.17 59.33
C TYR A 356 22.34 7.95 59.50
N HIS A 357 21.04 8.18 59.63
CA HIS A 357 20.03 7.14 59.78
C HIS A 357 18.77 7.47 58.98
N VAL A 358 18.17 6.44 58.36
CA VAL A 358 16.86 6.55 57.69
C VAL A 358 15.85 5.79 58.52
N SER A 359 14.82 6.49 59.00
CA SER A 359 13.74 5.91 59.78
C SER A 359 12.41 5.97 59.03
N THR A 360 11.62 4.91 59.15
CA THR A 360 10.26 4.83 58.60
C THR A 360 9.25 5.16 59.69
N GLN A 361 8.35 6.09 59.42
CA GLN A 361 7.31 6.49 60.37
C GLN A 361 5.94 6.52 59.68
N ARG A 362 4.93 5.89 60.29
CA ARG A 362 3.53 6.04 59.84
C ARG A 362 2.98 7.39 60.27
N PRO A 363 2.04 7.98 59.52
CA PRO A 363 1.34 9.17 59.96
C PRO A 363 0.73 8.95 61.35
N VAL A 364 0.91 9.92 62.24
CA VAL A 364 0.23 9.99 63.54
C VAL A 364 -0.75 11.17 63.52
N PRO A 365 -1.81 11.15 64.35
CA PRO A 365 -2.73 12.28 64.42
C PRO A 365 -2.02 13.60 64.73
N VAL A 366 -2.56 14.70 64.19
CA VAL A 366 -2.11 16.05 64.52
C VAL A 366 -2.11 16.25 66.04
N ASP A 367 -1.15 17.03 66.53
CA ASP A 367 -0.87 17.27 67.95
C ASP A 367 -0.42 16.06 68.78
N THR A 368 -0.20 14.90 68.15
CA THR A 368 0.43 13.75 68.81
C THR A 368 1.95 13.84 68.69
N VAL A 369 2.65 13.80 69.82
CA VAL A 369 4.11 13.69 69.84
C VAL A 369 4.51 12.26 69.48
N PHE A 370 5.43 12.12 68.54
CA PHE A 370 6.09 10.87 68.19
C PHE A 370 7.60 11.05 68.23
N TYR A 371 8.32 9.95 68.28
CA TYR A 371 9.77 9.96 68.44
C TYR A 371 10.44 9.08 67.40
N ILE A 372 11.62 9.51 66.96
CA ILE A 372 12.52 8.74 66.11
C ILE A 372 13.83 8.60 66.87
N ASN A 373 14.40 7.41 66.86
CA ASN A 373 15.62 7.12 67.59
C ASN A 373 16.65 6.44 66.69
N ASN A 374 17.92 6.48 67.10
CA ASN A 374 18.97 5.70 66.45
C ASN A 374 18.74 4.20 66.70
N ALA A 375 19.17 3.37 65.75
CA ALA A 375 18.93 1.92 65.81
C ALA A 375 19.73 1.26 66.94
N GLY A 376 19.01 0.86 68.00
CA GLY A 376 19.54 0.22 69.19
C GLY A 376 20.39 1.15 70.06
N LEU A 377 20.70 0.69 71.26
CA LEU A 377 21.67 1.38 72.12
C LEU A 377 23.08 1.19 71.56
N LYS A 378 23.81 2.28 71.31
CA LYS A 378 25.20 2.23 70.86
C LYS A 378 26.13 2.13 72.06
N SER A 379 27.17 1.31 72.02
CA SER A 379 28.18 1.28 73.08
C SER A 379 29.55 1.69 72.55
N ASN A 380 30.31 2.42 73.37
CA ASN A 380 31.72 2.71 73.13
C ASN A 380 32.65 1.92 74.08
N GLY A 381 32.13 0.90 74.78
CA GLY A 381 32.87 0.11 75.76
C GLY A 381 32.94 0.72 77.18
N LYS A 382 32.51 1.98 77.38
CA LYS A 382 32.44 2.64 78.69
C LYS A 382 31.01 2.98 79.13
N GLY A 383 30.15 3.28 78.16
CA GLY A 383 28.72 3.48 78.36
C GLY A 383 27.88 3.04 77.17
N MET A 384 26.58 3.28 77.28
CA MET A 384 25.59 3.12 76.23
C MET A 384 24.98 4.48 75.89
N TYR A 385 24.65 4.68 74.62
CA TYR A 385 24.10 5.92 74.10
C TYR A 385 22.83 5.67 73.31
N GLN A 386 21.83 6.51 73.54
CA GLN A 386 20.60 6.56 72.78
C GLN A 386 20.32 8.00 72.37
N ASP A 387 20.10 8.22 71.09
CA ASP A 387 19.65 9.50 70.57
C ASP A 387 18.17 9.41 70.22
N GLU A 388 17.44 10.48 70.51
CA GLU A 388 16.01 10.61 70.26
C GLU A 388 15.71 12.00 69.70
N ILE A 389 14.87 12.06 68.67
CA ILE A 389 14.25 13.29 68.18
C ILE A 389 12.74 13.18 68.37
N ARG A 390 12.15 14.19 69.00
CA ARG A 390 10.71 14.30 69.24
C ARG A 390 10.09 15.26 68.26
N LEU A 391 8.97 14.83 67.69
CA LEU A 391 8.33 15.47 66.56
C LEU A 391 6.83 15.57 66.81
N LYS A 392 6.21 16.64 66.30
CA LYS A 392 4.76 16.84 66.39
C LYS A 392 4.23 17.51 65.13
N TYR A 393 3.28 16.87 64.45
CA TYR A 393 2.51 17.56 63.42
C TYR A 393 1.58 18.57 64.09
N THR A 394 1.58 19.82 63.63
CA THR A 394 0.70 20.89 64.14
C THR A 394 -0.49 21.14 63.23
N ASP A 395 -0.35 20.76 61.97
CA ASP A 395 -1.41 20.61 60.98
C ASP A 395 -0.96 19.57 59.95
N GLY A 396 -1.73 19.36 58.88
CA GLY A 396 -1.40 18.39 57.83
C GLY A 396 -0.13 18.71 57.02
N LYS A 397 0.43 19.93 57.13
CA LYS A 397 1.60 20.39 56.36
C LYS A 397 2.72 20.97 57.22
N THR A 398 2.60 20.91 58.55
CA THR A 398 3.54 21.56 59.45
C THR A 398 4.00 20.59 60.52
N LEU A 399 5.31 20.38 60.59
CA LEU A 399 5.96 19.50 61.56
C LEU A 399 6.89 20.34 62.45
N VAL A 400 6.82 20.17 63.76
CA VAL A 400 7.72 20.83 64.71
C VAL A 400 8.69 19.80 65.27
N VAL A 401 9.98 20.15 65.30
CA VAL A 401 10.99 19.42 66.06
C VAL A 401 10.96 19.94 67.49
N THR A 402 10.32 19.20 68.39
CA THR A 402 10.10 19.69 69.74
C THR A 402 11.37 19.61 70.57
N GLU A 403 12.07 18.47 70.51
CA GLU A 403 13.25 18.21 71.32
C GLU A 403 14.21 17.25 70.61
N CYS A 404 15.50 17.41 70.87
CA CYS A 404 16.55 16.46 70.53
C CYS A 404 17.25 16.04 71.81
N LEU A 405 17.39 14.74 72.07
CA LEU A 405 17.92 14.20 73.32
C LEU A 405 19.00 13.18 73.02
N SER A 406 20.03 13.15 73.85
CA SER A 406 21.06 12.10 73.86
C SER A 406 21.32 11.66 75.29
N LEU A 407 21.02 10.40 75.56
CA LEU A 407 21.32 9.72 76.83
C LEU A 407 22.75 9.21 76.80
N ASP A 408 23.52 9.51 77.85
CA ASP A 408 24.83 8.94 78.13
C ASP A 408 24.77 8.16 79.45
N THR A 409 24.78 6.82 79.39
CA THR A 409 24.70 6.00 80.60
C THR A 409 26.01 5.89 81.36
N GLU A 410 27.15 6.30 80.79
CA GLU A 410 28.42 6.38 81.54
C GLU A 410 28.36 7.53 82.55
N LYS A 411 27.77 8.66 82.12
CA LYS A 411 27.63 9.87 82.95
C LYS A 411 26.30 9.96 83.69
N MET A 412 25.32 9.12 83.34
CA MET A 412 23.94 9.20 83.82
C MET A 412 23.30 10.56 83.52
N GLU A 413 23.56 11.10 82.33
CA GLU A 413 23.15 12.44 81.91
C GLU A 413 22.32 12.39 80.61
N ILE A 414 21.39 13.34 80.48
CA ILE A 414 20.68 13.64 79.24
C ILE A 414 21.16 14.99 78.74
N SER A 415 21.58 15.04 77.48
CA SER A 415 22.04 16.26 76.81
C SER A 415 21.15 16.62 75.62
N ASN A 416 21.20 17.88 75.17
CA ASN A 416 20.57 18.34 73.93
C ASN A 416 21.66 18.46 72.83
N PRO A 417 21.93 17.38 72.08
CA PRO A 417 22.94 17.38 71.04
C PRO A 417 22.50 18.10 69.77
N GLU A 418 23.44 18.39 68.87
CA GLU A 418 23.11 18.76 67.49
C GLU A 418 22.65 17.55 66.68
N ILE A 419 21.38 17.18 66.83
CA ILE A 419 20.66 16.25 65.94
C ILE A 419 19.81 17.08 64.97
N TYR A 420 19.78 16.69 63.70
CA TYR A 420 18.92 17.37 62.73
C TYR A 420 18.32 16.40 61.69
N ILE A 421 17.16 16.78 61.18
CA ILE A 421 16.53 16.15 60.02
C ILE A 421 17.11 16.78 58.77
N SER A 422 17.66 15.96 57.88
CA SER A 422 18.18 16.39 56.58
C SER A 422 17.15 16.28 55.46
N SER A 423 16.26 15.28 55.52
CA SER A 423 15.19 15.11 54.54
C SER A 423 13.97 14.38 55.12
N ILE A 424 12.80 14.70 54.58
CA ILE A 424 11.55 13.95 54.79
C ILE A 424 10.98 13.62 53.43
N LYS A 425 10.63 12.35 53.20
CA LYS A 425 9.99 11.87 51.96
C LYS A 425 8.71 11.11 52.28
N GLY A 426 7.63 11.34 51.55
CA GLY A 426 6.37 10.60 51.66
C GLY A 426 6.30 9.44 50.66
N VAL A 427 5.64 8.34 51.05
CA VAL A 427 5.47 7.13 50.24
C VAL A 427 4.01 6.64 50.29
N PHE A 428 3.54 6.03 49.20
CA PHE A 428 2.13 5.66 48.95
C PHE A 428 1.84 4.19 49.23
#